data_AF-A0A7J4TI43-F1
#
_entry.id   AF-A0A7J4TI43-F1
#
_cell.length_a   1.000
_cell.length_b   1.000
_cell.length_c   1.000
_cell.angle_alpha   90.00
_cell.angle_beta   90.00
_cell.angle_gamma   90.00
#
_symmetry.space_group_name_H-M   'P 1'
#
loop_
_entity.id
_entity.type
_entity.pdbx_description
1 polymer ?
#
loop_
_entity_poly.entity_id
_entity_poly.type
_entity_poly.pdbx_seq_one_letter_code
_entity_poly.pdbx_strand_id
1 'polypeptide(L)'
;MKWALVVVAVFLLIVGYAYVSTINGPITPEGRLAFVKLANPDMYPGHLHSQMLARFANESGSKSILVVHFAGSSNYRNYKEGDVEILELAFVDTQGTGAEGATNYWDSLQIALYGVPDGRYQYKTDGKVFNNLDDALDYLYGIAEKNGQEGPIPMYWHGTARKDNPMFAQGCGFPLFFDIVRKQYGIIP
;
A
#
# COMPACT_ATOMS: atom_id res chain seq x y z
N MET A 1 -36.14 10.11 13.12
CA MET A 1 -35.70 11.35 12.44
C MET A 1 -34.51 12.03 13.11
N LYS A 2 -34.58 12.46 14.39
CA LYS A 2 -33.45 13.15 15.07
C LYS A 2 -32.18 12.28 15.18
N TRP A 3 -32.31 11.00 15.52
CA TRP A 3 -31.18 10.07 15.58
C TRP A 3 -30.53 9.78 14.23
N ALA A 4 -31.31 9.76 13.14
CA ALA A 4 -30.77 9.59 11.80
C ALA A 4 -29.88 10.78 11.39
N LEU A 5 -30.28 12.00 11.74
CA LEU A 5 -29.46 13.20 11.52
C LEU A 5 -28.17 13.18 12.34
N VAL A 6 -28.22 12.71 13.59
CA VAL A 6 -27.02 12.54 14.44
C VAL A 6 -26.06 11.52 13.83
N VAL A 7 -26.57 10.37 13.38
CA VAL A 7 -25.74 9.34 12.71
C VAL A 7 -25.10 9.88 11.44
N VAL A 8 -25.87 10.59 10.61
CA VAL A 8 -25.35 11.21 9.38
C VAL A 8 -24.29 12.27 9.71
N ALA A 9 -24.49 13.10 10.73
CA ALA A 9 -23.52 14.10 11.14
C ALA A 9 -22.21 13.47 11.60
N VAL A 10 -22.28 12.42 12.42
CA VAL A 10 -21.08 11.67 12.86
C VAL A 10 -20.38 11.03 11.66
N PHE A 11 -21.11 10.43 10.73
CA PHE A 11 -20.54 9.83 9.52
C PHE A 11 -19.84 10.87 8.65
N LEU A 12 -20.47 12.04 8.44
CA LEU A 12 -19.86 13.14 7.68
C LEU A 12 -18.60 13.68 8.37
N LEU A 13 -18.57 13.75 9.70
CA LEU A 13 -17.38 14.15 10.45
C LEU A 13 -16.23 13.16 10.27
N ILE A 14 -16.52 11.85 10.34
CA ILE A 14 -15.52 10.80 10.12
C ILE A 14 -14.98 10.87 8.69
N VAL A 15 -15.87 10.88 7.69
CA VAL A 15 -15.46 10.94 6.27
C VAL A 15 -14.73 12.24 5.95
N GLY A 16 -15.18 13.37 6.50
CA GLY A 16 -14.53 14.67 6.31
C GLY A 16 -13.14 14.72 6.94
N TYR A 17 -13.00 14.23 8.17
CA TYR A 17 -11.70 14.12 8.85
C TYR A 17 -10.74 13.22 8.07
N ALA A 18 -11.24 12.08 7.59
CA ALA A 18 -10.48 11.10 6.83
C ALA A 18 -9.93 11.70 5.52
N TYR A 19 -10.83 12.34 4.75
CA TYR A 19 -10.47 13.00 3.51
C TYR A 19 -9.43 14.11 3.72
N VAL A 20 -9.64 14.98 4.71
CA VAL A 20 -8.71 16.10 4.97
C VAL A 20 -7.36 15.59 5.48
N SER A 21 -7.32 14.53 6.27
CA SER A 21 -6.07 13.96 6.78
C SER A 21 -5.25 13.32 5.66
N THR A 22 -5.90 12.57 4.78
CA THR A 22 -5.22 11.86 3.68
C THR A 22 -4.68 12.79 2.59
N ILE A 23 -5.39 13.86 2.21
CA ILE A 23 -4.89 14.82 1.20
C ILE A 23 -3.71 15.67 1.69
N ASN A 24 -3.55 15.83 3.01
CA ASN A 24 -2.47 16.62 3.62
C ASN A 24 -1.32 15.74 4.14
N GLY A 25 -1.44 14.41 4.03
CA GLY A 25 -0.40 13.49 4.46
C GLY A 25 0.67 13.25 3.41
N PRO A 26 1.68 12.41 3.73
CA PRO A 26 2.74 12.07 2.78
C PRO A 26 2.32 11.01 1.75
N ILE A 27 1.22 10.28 1.98
CA ILE A 27 0.78 9.14 1.15
C ILE A 27 -0.74 9.16 0.96
N THR A 28 -1.24 9.18 -0.28
CA THR A 28 -2.69 9.05 -0.53
C THR A 28 -3.06 7.56 -0.67
N PRO A 29 -3.93 7.00 0.19
CA PRO A 29 -4.34 5.61 0.08
C PRO A 29 -5.43 5.42 -1.00
N GLU A 30 -5.04 4.96 -2.20
CA GLU A 30 -5.93 4.82 -3.36
C GLU A 30 -6.64 3.46 -3.44
N GLY A 31 -6.02 2.43 -2.87
CA GLY A 31 -6.63 1.13 -2.66
C GLY A 31 -6.05 -0.01 -3.50
N ARG A 32 -6.91 -0.84 -4.10
CA ARG A 32 -6.48 -2.08 -4.78
C ARG A 32 -5.93 -1.78 -6.15
N LEU A 33 -4.72 -2.26 -6.43
CA LEU A 33 -4.16 -2.16 -7.78
C LEU A 33 -4.99 -2.91 -8.82
N ALA A 34 -5.12 -4.23 -8.65
CA ALA A 34 -5.76 -5.10 -9.63
C ALA A 34 -6.39 -6.33 -8.98
N PHE A 35 -7.38 -6.90 -9.65
CA PHE A 35 -8.11 -8.08 -9.18
C PHE A 35 -7.42 -9.40 -9.58
N VAL A 36 -6.92 -9.46 -10.81
CA VAL A 36 -6.39 -10.69 -11.41
C VAL A 36 -4.93 -10.50 -11.79
N LYS A 37 -4.12 -11.54 -11.57
CA LYS A 37 -2.74 -11.57 -12.01
C LYS A 37 -2.64 -12.02 -13.47
N LEU A 38 -2.06 -11.20 -14.34
CA LEU A 38 -1.93 -11.52 -15.77
C LEU A 38 -0.64 -12.27 -16.15
N ALA A 39 0.50 -11.92 -15.53
CA ALA A 39 1.78 -12.58 -15.79
C ALA A 39 2.67 -12.63 -14.53
N ASN A 40 3.82 -13.31 -14.61
CA ASN A 40 4.87 -13.24 -13.58
C ASN A 40 6.21 -12.84 -14.24
N PRO A 41 6.96 -11.87 -13.69
CA PRO A 41 6.52 -10.90 -12.66
C PRO A 41 5.32 -10.09 -13.17
N ASP A 42 4.52 -9.45 -12.31
CA ASP A 42 3.41 -8.55 -12.71
C ASP A 42 3.65 -7.10 -12.31
N MET A 43 4.76 -6.85 -11.63
CA MET A 43 5.28 -5.53 -11.30
C MET A 43 6.72 -5.47 -11.83
N TYR A 44 6.85 -4.99 -13.06
CA TYR A 44 8.12 -4.76 -13.75
C TYR A 44 7.90 -3.78 -14.91
N PRO A 45 8.96 -3.10 -15.40
CA PRO A 45 8.83 -2.15 -16.50
C PRO A 45 8.19 -2.77 -17.76
N GLY A 46 7.19 -2.11 -18.33
CA GLY A 46 6.47 -2.53 -19.52
C GLY A 46 5.31 -3.50 -19.25
N HIS A 47 5.06 -3.89 -18.00
CA HIS A 47 3.90 -4.74 -17.67
C HIS A 47 2.61 -3.93 -17.56
N LEU A 48 1.46 -4.56 -17.85
CA LEU A 48 0.16 -3.88 -17.85
C LEU A 48 -0.17 -3.20 -16.51
N HIS A 49 0.08 -3.86 -15.38
CA HIS A 49 -0.18 -3.26 -14.07
C HIS A 49 0.74 -2.08 -13.77
N SER A 50 1.99 -2.13 -14.25
CA SER A 50 2.94 -1.02 -14.08
C SER A 50 2.55 0.19 -14.93
N GLN A 51 2.21 -0.05 -16.20
CA GLN A 51 1.69 1.00 -17.09
C GLN A 51 0.40 1.62 -16.57
N MET A 52 -0.49 0.82 -15.98
CA MET A 52 -1.71 1.33 -15.36
C MET A 52 -1.41 2.25 -14.17
N LEU A 53 -0.45 1.89 -13.33
CA LEU A 53 -0.01 2.77 -12.24
C LEU A 53 0.63 4.04 -12.77
N ALA A 54 1.56 3.95 -13.72
CA ALA A 54 2.16 5.12 -14.34
C ALA A 54 1.10 6.05 -14.95
N ARG A 55 0.05 5.48 -15.56
CA ARG A 55 -1.10 6.25 -16.03
C ARG A 55 -1.84 6.95 -14.88
N PHE A 56 -2.16 6.25 -13.79
CA PHE A 56 -2.82 6.86 -12.63
C PHE A 56 -1.98 7.96 -11.99
N ALA A 57 -0.66 7.79 -11.90
CA ALA A 57 0.26 8.81 -11.42
C ALA A 57 0.16 10.07 -12.29
N ASN A 58 0.20 9.91 -13.61
CA ASN A 58 0.09 11.03 -14.54
C ASN A 58 -1.29 11.71 -14.46
N GLU A 59 -2.37 10.95 -14.30
CA GLU A 59 -3.73 11.48 -14.12
C GLU A 59 -3.87 12.28 -12.82
N SER A 60 -3.18 11.87 -11.75
CA SER A 60 -3.16 12.57 -10.47
C SER A 60 -2.07 13.65 -10.34
N GLY A 61 -1.24 13.83 -11.37
CA GLY A 61 -0.08 14.73 -11.35
C GLY A 61 1.10 14.26 -10.48
N SER A 62 1.09 13.02 -9.99
CA SER A 62 2.16 12.44 -9.19
C SER A 62 3.35 12.00 -10.05
N LYS A 63 4.57 12.09 -9.51
CA LYS A 63 5.80 11.60 -10.16
C LYS A 63 6.20 10.20 -9.67
N SER A 64 5.60 9.75 -8.58
CA SER A 64 5.90 8.47 -7.95
C SER A 64 4.61 7.78 -7.51
N ILE A 65 4.63 6.45 -7.46
CA ILE A 65 3.57 5.63 -6.87
C ILE A 65 4.18 4.59 -5.97
N LEU A 66 3.54 4.35 -4.82
CA LEU A 66 3.88 3.27 -3.90
C LEU A 66 2.98 2.06 -4.15
N VAL A 67 3.59 0.90 -4.38
CA VAL A 67 2.91 -0.39 -4.39
C VAL A 67 3.41 -1.25 -3.24
N VAL A 68 2.48 -1.74 -2.43
CA VAL A 68 2.80 -2.53 -1.24
C VAL A 68 2.50 -4.01 -1.46
N HIS A 69 3.33 -4.86 -0.85
CA HIS A 69 3.33 -6.31 -1.05
C HIS A 69 3.48 -7.06 0.29
N PHE A 70 3.19 -8.36 0.28
CA PHE A 70 3.82 -9.30 1.20
C PHE A 70 5.04 -9.91 0.51
N ALA A 71 6.13 -10.06 1.25
CA ALA A 71 7.40 -10.52 0.74
C ALA A 71 7.35 -12.02 0.36
N GLY A 72 7.79 -12.31 -0.86
CA GLY A 72 8.22 -13.61 -1.33
C GLY A 72 9.71 -13.55 -1.69
N SER A 73 10.13 -14.28 -2.72
CA SER A 73 11.54 -14.35 -3.15
C SER A 73 12.04 -13.15 -3.95
N SER A 74 11.18 -12.17 -4.29
CA SER A 74 11.57 -10.99 -5.08
C SER A 74 12.43 -10.00 -4.27
N ASN A 75 13.10 -9.09 -4.98
CA ASN A 75 13.86 -8.00 -4.39
C ASN A 75 13.08 -6.69 -4.26
N TYR A 76 11.86 -6.61 -4.80
CA TYR A 76 11.00 -5.42 -4.69
C TYR A 76 11.75 -4.16 -5.13
N ARG A 77 12.30 -4.22 -6.34
CA ARG A 77 13.11 -3.15 -6.89
C ARG A 77 12.21 -1.99 -7.25
N ASN A 78 12.65 -0.78 -6.93
CA ASN A 78 12.07 0.44 -7.45
C ASN A 78 12.54 0.62 -8.89
N TYR A 79 11.67 1.11 -9.77
CA TYR A 79 11.99 1.29 -11.17
C TYR A 79 11.13 2.37 -11.84
N LYS A 80 11.60 2.83 -13.00
CA LYS A 80 10.83 3.75 -13.85
C LYS A 80 9.90 3.04 -14.82
N GLU A 81 8.67 3.51 -14.89
CA GLU A 81 7.72 3.25 -15.97
C GLU A 81 7.44 4.58 -16.68
N GLY A 82 8.14 4.82 -17.80
CA GLY A 82 8.22 6.15 -18.39
C GLY A 82 8.89 7.14 -17.44
N ASP A 83 8.20 8.24 -17.13
CA ASP A 83 8.70 9.29 -16.22
C ASP A 83 8.29 9.08 -14.75
N VAL A 84 7.47 8.05 -14.48
CA VAL A 84 6.94 7.76 -13.13
C VAL A 84 7.84 6.74 -12.43
N GLU A 85 8.19 7.04 -11.19
CA GLU A 85 8.89 6.10 -10.32
C GLU A 85 7.89 5.16 -9.64
N ILE A 86 7.99 3.86 -9.90
CA ILE A 86 7.23 2.82 -9.21
C ILE A 86 8.06 2.37 -8.02
N LEU A 87 7.58 2.72 -6.83
CA LEU A 87 8.15 2.37 -5.55
C LEU A 87 7.53 1.05 -5.07
N GLU A 88 8.34 0.04 -4.80
CA GLU A 88 7.88 -1.24 -4.26
C GLU A 88 8.31 -1.39 -2.80
N LEU A 89 7.35 -1.71 -1.93
CA LEU A 89 7.61 -2.03 -0.52
C LEU A 89 6.95 -3.35 -0.15
N ALA A 90 7.68 -4.24 0.51
CA ALA A 90 7.17 -5.54 0.90
C ALA A 90 7.26 -5.79 2.40
N PHE A 91 6.27 -6.51 2.90
CA PHE A 91 6.14 -6.92 4.28
C PHE A 91 6.71 -8.32 4.48
N VAL A 92 7.76 -8.45 5.27
CA VAL A 92 8.48 -9.70 5.50
C VAL A 92 8.05 -10.26 6.86
N ASP A 93 7.35 -11.40 6.87
CA ASP A 93 7.05 -12.13 8.09
C ASP A 93 8.29 -12.89 8.58
N THR A 94 8.80 -12.53 9.75
CA THR A 94 9.98 -13.15 10.35
C THR A 94 9.63 -14.41 11.16
N GLN A 95 8.34 -14.64 11.43
CA GLN A 95 7.85 -15.70 12.32
C GLN A 95 6.91 -16.69 11.62
N GLY A 96 6.48 -16.40 10.39
CA GLY A 96 5.56 -17.22 9.58
C GLY A 96 6.17 -17.85 8.33
N THR A 97 5.33 -18.52 7.53
CA THR A 97 5.71 -19.23 6.28
C THR A 97 5.81 -18.33 5.05
N GLY A 98 5.89 -17.00 5.21
CA GLY A 98 5.90 -16.06 4.09
C GLY A 98 4.59 -16.02 3.28
N ALA A 99 4.62 -15.39 2.11
CA ALA A 99 3.49 -15.12 1.20
C ALA A 99 2.74 -16.36 0.62
N GLU A 100 2.88 -17.54 1.22
CA GLU A 100 2.35 -18.81 0.71
C GLU A 100 0.90 -19.13 1.12
N GLY A 101 0.26 -18.26 1.91
CA GLY A 101 -1.12 -18.44 2.38
C GLY A 101 -2.13 -17.43 1.82
N ALA A 102 -3.41 -17.75 1.89
CA ALA A 102 -4.49 -16.78 1.65
C ALA A 102 -4.38 -15.60 2.64
N THR A 103 -4.75 -14.39 2.20
CA THR A 103 -4.76 -13.19 3.05
C THR A 103 -5.52 -13.48 4.34
N ASN A 104 -4.82 -13.46 5.48
CA ASN A 104 -5.47 -13.58 6.78
C ASN A 104 -6.11 -12.22 7.13
N TYR A 105 -7.42 -12.12 6.85
CA TYR A 105 -8.21 -10.94 7.16
C TYR A 105 -8.20 -10.58 8.63
N TRP A 106 -8.12 -11.57 9.52
CA TRP A 106 -8.06 -11.32 10.95
C TRP A 106 -6.75 -10.67 11.36
N ASP A 107 -5.63 -11.15 10.82
CA ASP A 107 -4.32 -10.51 11.05
C ASP A 107 -4.30 -9.09 10.46
N SER A 108 -4.89 -8.90 9.28
CA SER A 108 -4.98 -7.57 8.64
C SER A 108 -5.81 -6.60 9.50
N LEU A 109 -6.92 -7.07 10.07
CA LEU A 109 -7.75 -6.28 10.98
C LEU A 109 -7.02 -5.98 12.29
N GLN A 110 -6.28 -6.94 12.85
CA GLN A 110 -5.49 -6.72 14.05
C GLN A 110 -4.39 -5.68 13.81
N ILE A 111 -3.71 -5.75 12.65
CA ILE A 111 -2.72 -4.74 12.24
C ILE A 111 -3.39 -3.36 12.08
N ALA A 112 -4.54 -3.29 11.42
CA ALA A 112 -5.28 -2.04 11.24
C ALA A 112 -5.73 -1.40 12.57
N LEU A 113 -6.03 -2.21 13.59
CA LEU A 113 -6.51 -1.70 14.88
C LEU A 113 -5.38 -1.43 15.89
N TYR A 114 -4.39 -2.32 15.94
CA TYR A 114 -3.38 -2.35 17.01
C TYR A 114 -1.97 -2.11 16.50
N GLY A 115 -1.77 -2.11 15.19
CA GLY A 115 -0.45 -2.10 14.56
C GLY A 115 0.20 -3.48 14.57
N VAL A 116 1.43 -3.49 14.10
CA VAL A 116 2.26 -4.68 13.99
C VAL A 116 2.76 -5.16 15.35
N PRO A 117 2.65 -6.46 15.67
CA PRO A 117 3.33 -7.03 16.83
C PRO A 117 4.84 -6.87 16.73
N ASP A 118 5.46 -6.46 17.83
CA ASP A 118 6.92 -6.25 17.89
C ASP A 118 7.69 -7.48 17.42
N GLY A 119 8.64 -7.26 16.51
CA GLY A 119 9.53 -8.30 15.99
C GLY A 119 8.88 -9.32 15.05
N ARG A 120 7.60 -9.16 14.66
CA ARG A 120 6.93 -10.05 13.70
C ARG A 120 7.22 -9.72 12.24
N TYR A 121 7.34 -8.42 11.92
CA TYR A 121 7.51 -7.99 10.54
C TYR A 121 8.74 -7.11 10.34
N GLN A 122 9.38 -7.30 9.19
CA GLN A 122 10.38 -6.42 8.61
C GLN A 122 9.87 -5.86 7.27
N TYR A 123 10.56 -4.88 6.72
CA TYR A 123 10.18 -4.19 5.49
C TYR A 123 11.27 -4.35 4.45
N LYS A 124 10.93 -4.69 3.21
CA LYS A 124 11.89 -4.93 2.13
C LYS A 124 11.60 -4.07 0.90
N THR A 125 12.62 -3.39 0.40
CA THR A 125 12.60 -2.62 -0.86
C THR A 125 14.03 -2.54 -1.42
N ASP A 126 14.20 -2.57 -2.75
CA ASP A 126 15.52 -2.61 -3.42
C ASP A 126 16.48 -3.69 -2.90
N GLY A 127 15.94 -4.80 -2.40
CA GLY A 127 16.72 -5.87 -1.75
C GLY A 127 17.25 -5.51 -0.35
N LYS A 128 17.03 -4.29 0.14
CA LYS A 128 17.34 -3.86 1.51
C LYS A 128 16.22 -4.30 2.46
N VAL A 129 16.59 -4.67 3.68
CA VAL A 129 15.66 -5.05 4.74
C VAL A 129 15.78 -4.06 5.89
N PHE A 130 14.64 -3.54 6.33
CA PHE A 130 14.50 -2.57 7.41
C PHE A 130 13.72 -3.19 8.57
N ASN A 131 14.09 -2.84 9.79
CA ASN A 131 13.45 -3.35 10.99
C ASN A 131 12.21 -2.55 11.41
N ASN A 132 12.00 -1.36 10.83
CA ASN A 132 10.85 -0.52 11.10
C ASN A 132 10.36 0.14 9.80
N LEU A 133 9.10 0.55 9.82
CA LEU A 133 8.43 1.14 8.66
C LEU A 133 8.97 2.54 8.33
N ASP A 134 9.41 3.31 9.33
CA ASP A 134 9.83 4.71 9.09
C ASP A 134 11.10 4.74 8.24
N ASP A 135 12.12 3.96 8.58
CA ASP A 135 13.36 3.89 7.81
C ASP A 135 13.10 3.40 6.36
N ALA A 136 12.15 2.49 6.19
CA ALA A 136 11.77 1.99 4.89
C ALA A 136 11.03 3.05 4.05
N LEU A 137 10.12 3.81 4.67
CA LEU A 137 9.42 4.91 4.01
C LEU A 137 10.36 6.08 3.71
N ASP A 138 11.24 6.45 4.64
CA ASP A 138 12.24 7.50 4.44
C ASP A 138 13.16 7.19 3.26
N TYR A 139 13.55 5.93 3.12
CA TYR A 139 14.30 5.47 1.95
C TYR A 139 13.52 5.70 0.64
N LEU A 140 12.22 5.36 0.62
CA LEU A 140 11.37 5.53 -0.55
C LEU A 140 11.05 7.00 -0.84
N TYR A 141 10.82 7.82 0.19
CA TYR A 141 10.64 9.27 0.05
C TYR A 141 11.89 9.92 -0.56
N GLY A 142 13.08 9.48 -0.16
CA GLY A 142 14.32 9.94 -0.77
C GLY A 142 14.49 9.55 -2.25
N ILE A 143 13.84 8.47 -2.72
CA ILE A 143 13.78 8.13 -4.15
C ILE A 143 12.73 9.01 -4.85
N ALA A 144 11.55 9.14 -4.25
CA ALA A 144 10.45 9.93 -4.80
C ALA A 144 10.84 11.41 -4.98
N GLU A 145 11.49 12.00 -3.97
CA GLU A 145 12.00 13.38 -4.01
C GLU A 145 13.01 13.57 -5.15
N LYS A 146 13.92 12.60 -5.35
CA LYS A 146 14.88 12.63 -6.48
C LYS A 146 14.19 12.52 -7.84
N ASN A 147 13.01 11.89 -7.91
CA ASN A 147 12.19 11.86 -9.11
C ASN A 147 11.31 13.12 -9.27
N GLY A 148 11.43 14.10 -8.37
CA GLY A 148 10.65 15.34 -8.40
C GLY A 148 9.24 15.18 -7.88
N GLN A 149 8.99 14.23 -6.97
CA GLN A 149 7.70 14.11 -6.30
C GLN A 149 7.39 15.38 -5.49
N GLU A 150 6.21 15.94 -5.72
CA GLU A 150 5.63 17.02 -4.93
C GLU A 150 4.28 16.54 -4.36
N GLY A 151 4.02 16.83 -3.08
CA GLY A 151 2.80 16.38 -2.41
C GLY A 151 2.76 14.87 -2.13
N PRO A 152 1.59 14.32 -1.77
CA PRO A 152 1.45 12.93 -1.34
C PRO A 152 1.74 11.93 -2.46
N ILE A 153 2.33 10.80 -2.10
CA ILE A 153 2.54 9.66 -3.00
C ILE A 153 1.29 8.78 -3.02
N PRO A 154 0.63 8.55 -4.17
CA PRO A 154 -0.46 7.59 -4.25
C PRO A 154 0.02 6.17 -3.94
N MET A 155 -0.68 5.48 -3.04
CA MET A 155 -0.36 4.13 -2.60
C MET A 155 -1.45 3.14 -2.99
N TYR A 156 -1.02 2.02 -3.55
CA TYR A 156 -1.88 0.89 -3.91
C TYR A 156 -1.36 -0.39 -3.28
N TRP A 157 -2.25 -1.31 -2.90
CA TRP A 157 -1.83 -2.64 -2.51
C TRP A 157 -1.84 -3.60 -3.70
N HIS A 158 -0.83 -4.46 -3.73
CA HIS A 158 -0.71 -5.53 -4.71
C HIS A 158 -1.76 -6.62 -4.43
N GLY A 159 -2.92 -6.40 -5.03
CA GLY A 159 -4.12 -7.18 -4.73
C GLY A 159 -4.39 -8.35 -5.66
N THR A 160 -3.44 -8.79 -6.48
CA THR A 160 -3.74 -9.73 -7.55
C THR A 160 -3.96 -11.15 -7.00
N ALA A 161 -5.15 -11.71 -7.25
CA ALA A 161 -5.44 -13.10 -6.91
C ALA A 161 -4.79 -14.02 -7.96
N ARG A 162 -4.06 -15.05 -7.52
CA ARG A 162 -3.46 -16.09 -8.39
C ARG A 162 -4.38 -17.29 -8.56
N LYS A 163 -5.06 -17.66 -7.48
CA LYS A 163 -6.06 -18.71 -7.34
C LYS A 163 -7.10 -18.14 -6.37
N ASP A 164 -8.32 -18.65 -6.40
CA ASP A 164 -9.49 -18.17 -5.63
C ASP A 164 -10.29 -17.02 -6.26
N ASN A 165 -11.44 -16.73 -5.64
CA ASN A 165 -12.33 -15.68 -6.09
C ASN A 165 -11.69 -14.30 -5.81
N PRO A 166 -11.43 -13.47 -6.84
CA PRO A 166 -10.75 -12.19 -6.66
C PRO A 166 -11.52 -11.20 -5.79
N MET A 167 -12.83 -11.39 -5.59
CA MET A 167 -13.61 -10.58 -4.65
C MET A 167 -13.22 -10.82 -3.20
N PHE A 168 -12.77 -12.04 -2.86
CA PHE A 168 -12.40 -12.44 -1.51
C PHE A 168 -10.90 -12.67 -1.31
N ALA A 169 -10.13 -12.77 -2.37
CA ALA A 169 -8.67 -12.75 -2.29
C ALA A 169 -8.20 -11.31 -2.49
N GLN A 170 -7.87 -10.59 -1.41
CA GLN A 170 -7.37 -9.20 -1.49
C GLN A 170 -5.91 -9.11 -1.94
N GLY A 171 -5.22 -10.23 -2.12
CA GLY A 171 -3.81 -10.28 -2.50
C GLY A 171 -2.86 -9.97 -1.35
N CYS A 172 -1.57 -9.93 -1.67
CA CYS A 172 -0.51 -9.94 -0.67
C CYS A 172 -0.23 -8.56 -0.07
N GLY A 173 -0.48 -7.48 -0.80
CA GLY A 173 -0.23 -6.13 -0.30
C GLY A 173 -1.15 -5.65 0.82
N PHE A 174 -2.28 -6.34 1.02
CA PHE A 174 -3.37 -5.85 1.86
C PHE A 174 -2.97 -5.53 3.31
N PRO A 175 -2.21 -6.38 4.04
CA PRO A 175 -1.84 -6.08 5.43
C PRO A 175 -0.96 -4.83 5.58
N LEU A 176 0.04 -4.68 4.72
CA LEU A 176 0.98 -3.54 4.77
C LEU A 176 0.29 -2.22 4.42
N PHE A 177 -0.68 -2.25 3.52
CA PHE A 177 -1.50 -1.07 3.22
C PHE A 177 -2.17 -0.52 4.47
N PHE A 178 -2.81 -1.38 5.26
CA PHE A 178 -3.46 -0.95 6.50
C PHE A 178 -2.49 -0.55 7.60
N ASP A 179 -1.31 -1.17 7.68
CA ASP A 179 -0.28 -0.75 8.62
C ASP A 179 0.20 0.69 8.34
N ILE A 180 0.50 0.99 7.08
CA ILE A 180 0.90 2.35 6.65
C ILE A 180 -0.23 3.33 6.91
N VAL A 181 -1.45 3.02 6.49
CA VAL A 181 -2.61 3.91 6.69
C VAL A 181 -2.82 4.18 8.18
N ARG A 182 -2.79 3.15 9.02
CA ARG A 182 -2.94 3.28 10.47
C ARG A 182 -1.82 4.12 11.08
N LYS A 183 -0.58 3.93 10.62
CA LYS A 183 0.57 4.67 11.15
C LYS A 183 0.55 6.15 10.76
N GLN A 184 0.14 6.45 9.53
CA GLN A 184 0.11 7.82 9.01
C GLN A 184 -1.14 8.60 9.48
N TYR A 185 -2.29 7.94 9.60
CA TYR A 185 -3.59 8.60 9.78
C TYR A 185 -4.39 8.15 11.01
N GLY A 186 -3.96 7.07 11.68
CA GLY A 186 -4.65 6.51 12.84
C GLY A 186 -5.62 5.38 12.49
N ILE A 187 -6.29 4.84 13.51
CA ILE A 187 -7.15 3.63 13.42
C ILE A 187 -8.41 3.87 12.57
N ILE A 188 -8.87 5.13 12.52
CA ILE A 188 -9.95 5.59 11.64
C ILE A 188 -9.30 6.60 10.69
N PRO A 189 -8.73 6.14 9.58
CA PRO A 189 -8.13 7.00 8.57
C PRO A 189 -9.19 7.75 7.79
#